data_AF-A0A941PX75-F1
#
_entry.id   AF-A0A941PX75-F1
#
_cell.length_a   1.000
_cell.length_b   1.000
_cell.length_c   1.000
_cell.angle_alpha   90.00
_cell.angle_beta   90.00
_cell.angle_gamma   90.00
#
_symmetry.space_group_name_H-M   'P 1'
#
loop_
_entity.id
_entity.type
_entity.pdbx_description
1 polymer ?
#
loop_
_entity_poly.entity_id
_entity_poly.type
_entity_poly.pdbx_seq_one_letter_code
_entity_poly.pdbx_strand_id
1 'polypeptide(L)'
;MDTTAVDTQADFDAATELLRQAAIREGLLDAADPPAAEGVISAAASQAIETLLEREIRVPEPSEEACRRHHAAHAAQYTRGERAALRHVLFAVTPGVDVVALRKRAEACLLDVRCHDGSGADRFAAAARELSNCPSGANGGDLGWLAASDCAPEFAREVFGHAEVGVLPRLVHSRFGLHVVEVLQRESGEALPFEAVRGAIEATLRQQSYATALRQYVQLLGGAESPLVQ
;
A
#
# COMPACT_ATOMS: atom_id res chain seq x y z
N MET A 1 -17.82 5.52 -13.91
CA MET A 1 -16.83 6.61 -13.83
C MET A 1 -16.31 6.58 -12.41
N ASP A 2 -15.00 6.43 -12.25
CA ASP A 2 -14.34 6.05 -11.00
C ASP A 2 -14.24 7.28 -10.07
N THR A 3 -15.25 7.47 -9.22
CA THR A 3 -15.38 8.64 -8.34
C THR A 3 -14.19 8.79 -7.39
N THR A 4 -13.55 7.70 -6.99
CA THR A 4 -12.38 7.70 -6.10
C THR A 4 -11.11 8.24 -6.77
N ALA A 5 -10.90 7.97 -8.06
CA ALA A 5 -9.78 8.51 -8.83
C ALA A 5 -9.95 10.02 -9.08
N VAL A 6 -11.19 10.45 -9.33
CA VAL A 6 -11.55 11.87 -9.48
C VAL A 6 -11.39 12.61 -8.15
N ASP A 7 -11.83 12.01 -7.03
CA ASP A 7 -11.64 12.59 -5.68
C ASP A 7 -10.16 12.71 -5.32
N THR A 8 -9.33 11.71 -5.65
CA THR A 8 -7.89 11.74 -5.34
C THR A 8 -7.15 12.80 -6.18
N GLN A 9 -7.53 12.98 -7.45
CA GLN A 9 -6.94 14.01 -8.29
C GLN A 9 -7.37 15.41 -7.83
N ALA A 10 -8.65 15.59 -7.49
CA ALA A 10 -9.15 16.85 -6.96
C ALA A 10 -8.49 17.23 -5.63
N ASP A 11 -8.26 16.26 -4.74
CA ASP A 11 -7.53 16.46 -3.48
C ASP A 11 -6.08 16.88 -3.72
N PHE A 12 -5.41 16.29 -4.71
CA PHE A 12 -4.05 16.63 -5.08
C PHE A 12 -3.96 18.04 -5.69
N ASP A 13 -4.89 18.39 -6.58
CA ASP A 13 -4.96 19.71 -7.20
C ASP A 13 -5.25 20.79 -6.15
N ALA A 14 -6.17 20.52 -5.22
CA ALA A 14 -6.47 21.41 -4.09
C ALA A 14 -5.25 21.60 -3.16
N ALA A 15 -4.55 20.52 -2.81
CA ALA A 15 -3.33 20.60 -2.01
C ALA A 15 -2.24 21.42 -2.72
N THR A 16 -2.11 21.25 -4.04
CA THR A 16 -1.15 21.98 -4.86
C THR A 16 -1.48 23.48 -4.89
N GLU A 17 -2.76 23.84 -5.02
CA GLU A 17 -3.17 25.25 -4.99
C GLU A 17 -2.93 25.90 -3.61
N LEU A 18 -3.22 25.19 -2.51
CA LEU A 18 -2.92 25.69 -1.16
C LEU A 18 -1.43 26.00 -0.97
N LEU A 19 -0.56 25.12 -1.47
CA LEU A 19 0.89 25.32 -1.43
C LEU A 19 1.34 26.51 -2.30
N ARG A 20 0.74 26.67 -3.48
CA ARG A 20 1.01 27.81 -4.37
C ARG A 20 0.61 29.13 -3.72
N GLN A 21 -0.58 29.20 -3.10
CA GLN A 21 -1.04 30.38 -2.36
C GLN A 21 -0.14 30.68 -1.14
N ALA A 22 0.32 29.65 -0.43
CA ALA A 22 1.30 29.81 0.63
C ALA A 22 2.63 30.37 0.09
N ALA A 23 3.12 29.89 -1.06
CA ALA A 23 4.32 30.41 -1.69
C ALA A 23 4.19 31.90 -2.08
N ILE A 24 3.02 32.34 -2.56
CA ILE A 24 2.74 33.77 -2.82
C ILE A 24 2.77 34.57 -1.52
N ARG A 25 2.11 34.10 -0.45
CA ARG A 25 2.08 34.80 0.86
C ARG A 25 3.46 34.97 1.46
N GLU A 26 4.33 33.98 1.28
CA GLU A 26 5.71 33.98 1.77
C GLU A 26 6.69 34.72 0.83
N GLY A 27 6.17 35.32 -0.24
CA GLY A 27 6.97 36.10 -1.19
C GLY A 27 7.91 35.27 -2.07
N LEU A 28 7.68 33.95 -2.16
CA LEU A 28 8.46 33.01 -2.98
C LEU A 28 7.92 32.93 -4.42
N LEU A 29 6.69 33.38 -4.66
CA LEU A 29 6.02 33.39 -5.96
C LEU A 29 5.32 34.74 -6.21
N ASP A 30 5.31 35.21 -7.46
CA ASP A 30 4.61 36.44 -7.84
C ASP A 30 3.09 36.26 -7.75
N ALA A 31 2.38 37.26 -7.23
CA ALA A 31 0.92 37.22 -7.07
C ALA A 31 0.16 37.17 -8.41
N ALA A 32 0.79 37.53 -9.52
CA ALA A 32 0.25 37.42 -10.87
C ALA A 32 0.47 36.05 -11.50
N ASP A 33 1.19 35.12 -10.84
CA ASP A 33 1.35 33.75 -11.33
C ASP A 33 -0.03 33.07 -11.42
N PRO A 34 -0.38 32.46 -12.58
CA PRO A 34 -1.70 31.90 -12.78
C PRO A 34 -1.94 30.67 -11.89
N PRO A 35 -3.19 30.41 -11.50
CA PRO A 35 -3.55 29.16 -10.82
C PRO A 35 -3.28 27.94 -11.71
N ALA A 36 -3.20 26.77 -11.09
CA ALA A 36 -3.03 25.51 -11.83
C ALA A 36 -4.13 25.34 -12.89
N ALA A 37 -3.74 24.99 -14.11
CA ALA A 37 -4.67 24.65 -15.19
C ALA A 37 -4.59 23.14 -15.45
N GLU A 38 -5.72 22.43 -15.30
CA GLU A 38 -5.79 20.96 -15.47
C GLU A 38 -4.73 20.20 -14.64
N GLY A 39 -4.46 20.66 -13.41
CA GLY A 39 -3.47 20.06 -12.50
C GLY A 39 -2.01 20.42 -12.81
N VAL A 40 -1.76 21.26 -13.81
CA VAL A 40 -0.41 21.70 -14.19
C VAL A 40 -0.13 23.10 -13.64
N ILE A 41 0.93 23.24 -12.87
CA ILE A 41 1.44 24.52 -12.35
C ILE A 41 2.60 25.06 -13.20
N SER A 42 2.88 26.36 -13.07
CA SER A 42 4.03 26.98 -13.73
C SER A 42 5.36 26.44 -13.17
N ALA A 43 6.44 26.52 -13.94
CA ALA A 43 7.77 26.13 -13.45
C ALA A 43 8.22 26.99 -12.25
N ALA A 44 7.83 28.27 -12.23
CA ALA A 44 8.07 29.17 -11.12
C ALA A 44 7.32 28.72 -9.86
N ALA A 45 6.05 28.34 -10.00
CA ALA A 45 5.26 27.80 -8.90
C ALA A 45 5.87 26.50 -8.35
N SER A 46 6.30 25.57 -9.22
CA SER A 46 6.97 24.34 -8.78
C SER A 46 8.21 24.62 -7.93
N GLN A 47 9.08 25.53 -8.40
CA GLN A 47 10.30 25.89 -7.68
C GLN A 47 10.03 26.64 -6.36
N ALA A 48 9.02 27.52 -6.35
CA ALA A 48 8.61 28.25 -5.16
C ALA A 48 8.01 27.31 -4.11
N ILE A 49 7.19 26.35 -4.52
CA ILE A 49 6.64 25.31 -3.63
C ILE A 49 7.76 24.44 -3.07
N GLU A 50 8.71 23.99 -3.89
CA GLU A 50 9.87 23.22 -3.41
C GLU A 50 10.64 24.00 -2.33
N THR A 51 10.97 25.26 -2.61
CA THR A 51 11.66 26.16 -1.67
C THR A 51 10.87 26.36 -0.37
N LEU A 52 9.55 26.53 -0.48
CA LEU A 52 8.65 26.66 0.66
C LEU A 52 8.69 25.39 1.53
N LEU A 53 8.53 24.22 0.91
CA LEU A 53 8.50 22.94 1.61
C LEU A 53 9.84 22.66 2.30
N GLU A 54 10.97 22.96 1.66
CA GLU A 54 12.30 22.86 2.28
C GLU A 54 12.47 23.74 3.52
N ARG A 55 11.82 24.92 3.53
CA ARG A 55 11.90 25.87 4.63
C ARG A 55 11.00 25.47 5.81
N GLU A 56 9.77 25.06 5.51
CA GLU A 56 8.72 24.82 6.50
C GLU A 56 8.73 23.38 7.04
N ILE A 57 9.08 22.38 6.22
CA ILE A 57 9.09 20.98 6.62
C ILE A 57 10.48 20.56 7.08
N ARG A 58 10.64 20.43 8.40
CA ARG A 58 11.83 19.85 9.02
C ARG A 58 11.56 18.42 9.45
N VAL A 59 12.22 17.47 8.81
CA VAL A 59 12.13 16.06 9.16
C VAL A 59 13.24 15.71 10.16
N PRO A 60 12.92 15.27 11.38
CA PRO A 60 13.93 14.84 12.33
C PRO A 60 14.61 13.56 11.82
N GLU A 61 15.91 13.43 12.10
CA GLU A 61 16.63 12.19 11.81
C GLU A 61 16.06 11.03 12.65
N PRO A 62 15.77 9.86 12.03
CA PRO A 62 15.30 8.70 12.77
C PRO A 62 16.29 8.26 13.84
N SER A 63 15.80 7.99 15.05
CA SER A 63 16.65 7.43 16.11
C SER A 63 17.00 5.98 15.82
N GLU A 64 18.15 5.51 16.33
CA GLU A 64 18.55 4.10 16.19
C GLU A 64 17.49 3.15 16.76
N GLU A 65 16.87 3.51 17.89
CA GLU A 65 15.79 2.73 18.50
C GLU A 65 14.59 2.59 17.54
N ALA A 66 14.20 3.67 16.85
CA ALA A 66 13.14 3.64 15.85
C ALA A 66 13.52 2.74 14.66
N CYS A 67 14.77 2.83 14.19
CA CYS A 67 15.28 1.98 13.12
C CYS A 67 15.29 0.49 13.51
N ARG A 68 15.75 0.15 14.72
CA ARG A 68 15.76 -1.24 15.21
C ARG A 68 14.35 -1.79 15.38
N ARG A 69 13.43 -0.99 15.93
CA ARG A 69 12.01 -1.36 16.02
C ARG A 69 11.40 -1.61 14.64
N HIS A 70 11.74 -0.77 13.66
CA HIS A 70 11.26 -0.94 12.28
C HIS A 70 11.80 -2.24 11.66
N HIS A 71 13.10 -2.52 11.79
CA HIS A 71 13.71 -3.78 11.32
C HIS A 71 13.04 -5.00 11.92
N ALA A 72 12.84 -5.02 13.24
CA ALA A 72 12.19 -6.13 13.94
C ALA A 72 10.73 -6.31 13.51
N ALA A 73 9.98 -5.22 13.32
CA ALA A 73 8.58 -5.26 12.88
C ALA A 73 8.41 -5.67 11.41
N HIS A 74 9.45 -5.53 10.58
CA HIS A 74 9.40 -5.79 9.13
C HIS A 74 10.48 -6.78 8.68
N ALA A 75 10.81 -7.76 9.52
CA ALA A 75 11.90 -8.72 9.27
C ALA A 75 11.80 -9.41 7.89
N ALA A 76 10.58 -9.72 7.43
CA ALA A 76 10.32 -10.32 6.12
C ALA A 76 10.83 -9.44 4.95
N GLN A 77 10.72 -8.11 5.06
CA GLN A 77 11.20 -7.18 4.03
C GLN A 77 12.73 -7.12 3.96
N TYR A 78 13.40 -7.47 5.05
CA TYR A 78 14.85 -7.49 5.18
C TYR A 78 15.43 -8.91 5.14
N THR A 79 14.68 -9.85 4.55
CA THR A 79 15.11 -11.23 4.36
C THR A 79 15.43 -11.47 2.89
N ARG A 80 16.64 -11.95 2.60
CA ARG A 80 17.10 -12.20 1.24
C ARG A 80 16.83 -13.65 0.83
N GLY A 81 16.22 -13.83 -0.34
CA GLY A 81 16.03 -15.16 -0.92
C GLY A 81 14.84 -15.94 -0.36
N GLU A 82 14.00 -15.31 0.47
CA GLU A 82 12.73 -15.92 0.86
C GLU A 82 11.81 -16.01 -0.36
N ARG A 83 11.29 -17.22 -0.63
CA ARG A 83 10.33 -17.47 -1.70
C ARG A 83 9.26 -18.44 -1.21
N ALA A 84 8.06 -18.31 -1.76
CA ALA A 84 6.96 -19.23 -1.47
C ALA A 84 6.27 -19.65 -2.77
N ALA A 85 5.98 -20.95 -2.90
CA ALA A 85 5.11 -21.46 -3.94
C ALA A 85 3.66 -21.31 -3.45
N LEU A 86 2.86 -20.51 -4.17
CA LEU A 86 1.55 -20.09 -3.70
C LEU A 86 0.46 -20.40 -4.72
N ARG A 87 -0.75 -20.61 -4.23
CA ARG A 87 -1.96 -20.50 -5.02
C ARG A 87 -3.02 -19.70 -4.29
N HIS A 88 -3.92 -19.07 -5.04
CA HIS A 88 -4.97 -18.24 -4.44
C HIS A 88 -6.32 -18.30 -5.16
N VAL A 89 -7.37 -17.91 -4.44
CA VAL A 89 -8.68 -17.57 -4.99
C VAL A 89 -8.92 -16.09 -4.71
N LEU A 90 -8.98 -15.28 -5.77
CA LEU A 90 -9.23 -13.84 -5.68
C LEU A 90 -10.72 -13.56 -5.79
N PHE A 91 -11.27 -12.86 -4.80
CA PHE A 91 -12.59 -12.25 -4.83
C PHE A 91 -12.39 -10.74 -5.01
N ALA A 92 -12.50 -10.29 -6.26
CA ALA A 92 -12.20 -8.91 -6.62
C ALA A 92 -13.23 -7.93 -6.07
N VAL A 93 -12.76 -6.81 -5.51
CA VAL A 93 -13.62 -5.71 -5.08
C VAL A 93 -13.66 -4.68 -6.20
N THR A 94 -14.80 -4.56 -6.89
CA THR A 94 -15.02 -3.59 -7.96
C THR A 94 -16.14 -2.61 -7.58
N PRO A 95 -16.20 -1.40 -8.19
CA PRO A 95 -17.26 -0.45 -7.91
C PRO A 95 -18.65 -1.05 -8.12
N GLY A 96 -19.54 -0.88 -7.12
CA GLY A 96 -20.92 -1.40 -7.16
C GLY A 96 -21.09 -2.84 -6.66
N VAL A 97 -20.02 -3.53 -6.27
CA VAL A 97 -20.12 -4.84 -5.62
C VAL A 97 -20.58 -4.69 -4.17
N ASP A 98 -21.53 -5.53 -3.75
CA ASP A 98 -21.86 -5.71 -2.33
C ASP A 98 -20.68 -6.41 -1.63
N VAL A 99 -19.88 -5.62 -0.92
CA VAL A 99 -18.69 -6.07 -0.19
C VAL A 99 -19.04 -7.05 0.92
N VAL A 100 -20.22 -6.94 1.53
CA VAL A 100 -20.65 -7.86 2.60
C VAL A 100 -20.97 -9.23 2.01
N ALA A 101 -21.71 -9.27 0.90
CA ALA A 101 -21.99 -10.52 0.19
C ALA A 101 -20.70 -11.15 -0.37
N LEU A 102 -19.80 -10.35 -0.94
CA LEU A 102 -18.50 -10.81 -1.43
C LEU A 102 -17.67 -11.46 -0.32
N ARG A 103 -17.60 -10.80 0.85
CA ARG A 103 -16.87 -11.31 2.01
C ARG A 103 -17.45 -12.64 2.49
N LYS A 104 -18.77 -12.76 2.60
CA LYS A 104 -19.43 -14.04 2.98
C LYS A 104 -19.07 -15.17 2.02
N ARG A 105 -19.01 -14.89 0.70
CA ARG A 105 -18.58 -15.88 -0.30
C ARG A 105 -17.12 -16.28 -0.13
N ALA A 106 -16.23 -15.32 0.11
CA ALA A 106 -14.82 -15.58 0.36
C ALA A 106 -14.60 -16.39 1.64
N GLU A 107 -15.32 -16.07 2.73
CA GLU A 107 -15.28 -16.81 3.99
C GLU A 107 -15.82 -18.24 3.84
N ALA A 108 -16.91 -18.43 3.10
CA ALA A 108 -17.42 -19.76 2.79
C ALA A 108 -16.41 -20.59 1.98
N CYS A 109 -15.77 -19.98 0.97
CA CYS A 109 -14.70 -20.62 0.21
C CYS A 109 -13.53 -21.00 1.10
N LEU A 110 -13.09 -20.10 1.99
CA LEU A 110 -12.01 -20.36 2.94
C LEU A 110 -12.32 -21.56 3.84
N LEU A 111 -13.52 -21.59 4.43
CA LEU A 111 -13.94 -22.69 5.29
C LEU A 111 -13.99 -24.02 4.53
N ASP A 112 -14.56 -24.00 3.33
CA ASP A 112 -14.69 -25.18 2.48
C ASP A 112 -13.32 -25.78 2.09
N VAL A 113 -12.35 -24.95 1.66
CA VAL A 113 -11.01 -25.46 1.33
C VAL A 113 -10.22 -25.89 2.56
N ARG A 114 -10.45 -25.28 3.74
CA ARG A 114 -9.75 -25.65 4.99
C ARG A 114 -10.31 -26.91 5.65
N CYS A 115 -11.62 -27.15 5.53
CA CYS A 115 -12.27 -28.32 6.09
C CYS A 115 -12.12 -29.56 5.21
N HIS A 116 -11.55 -29.42 4.01
CA HIS A 116 -11.28 -30.55 3.14
C HIS A 116 -10.18 -31.44 3.74
N ASP A 117 -10.48 -32.72 3.90
CA ASP A 117 -9.61 -33.71 4.54
C ASP A 117 -8.47 -34.23 3.64
N GLY A 118 -8.33 -33.64 2.45
CA GLY A 118 -7.35 -34.04 1.44
C GLY A 118 -7.71 -35.32 0.69
N SER A 119 -8.91 -35.88 0.91
CA SER A 119 -9.39 -37.04 0.17
C SER A 119 -10.14 -36.63 -1.11
N GLY A 120 -9.84 -37.29 -2.23
CA GLY A 120 -10.52 -37.03 -3.51
C GLY A 120 -9.86 -35.94 -4.35
N ALA A 121 -10.68 -35.17 -5.08
CA ALA A 121 -10.20 -34.16 -6.02
C ALA A 121 -9.73 -32.89 -5.30
N ASP A 122 -8.72 -32.22 -5.85
CA ASP A 122 -8.15 -30.99 -5.29
C ASP A 122 -9.20 -29.89 -5.15
N ARG A 123 -9.72 -29.74 -3.93
CA ARG A 123 -10.83 -28.82 -3.63
C ARG A 123 -10.45 -27.37 -3.86
N PHE A 124 -9.20 -27.00 -3.55
CA PHE A 124 -8.73 -25.64 -3.75
C PHE A 124 -8.67 -25.30 -5.24
N ALA A 125 -8.10 -26.18 -6.07
CA ALA A 125 -8.04 -25.96 -7.51
C ALA A 125 -9.45 -25.88 -8.14
N ALA A 126 -10.42 -26.66 -7.65
CA ALA A 126 -11.81 -26.55 -8.07
C ALA A 126 -12.42 -25.19 -7.70
N ALA A 127 -12.27 -24.78 -6.43
CA ALA A 127 -12.76 -23.48 -5.95
C ALA A 127 -12.12 -22.31 -6.73
N ALA A 128 -10.83 -22.39 -7.04
CA ALA A 128 -10.14 -21.38 -7.84
C ALA A 128 -10.70 -21.26 -9.27
N ARG A 129 -11.00 -22.38 -9.93
CA ARG A 129 -11.61 -22.37 -11.28
C ARG A 129 -13.02 -21.81 -11.29
N GLU A 130 -13.79 -22.09 -10.23
CA GLU A 130 -15.19 -21.71 -10.14
C GLU A 130 -15.39 -20.26 -9.66
N LEU A 131 -14.56 -19.80 -8.73
CA LEU A 131 -14.82 -18.59 -7.96
C LEU A 131 -13.79 -17.47 -8.17
N SER A 132 -12.57 -17.78 -8.61
CA SER A 132 -11.50 -16.78 -8.68
C SER A 132 -11.72 -15.79 -9.81
N ASN A 133 -11.52 -14.51 -9.52
CA ASN A 133 -11.47 -13.43 -10.50
C ASN A 133 -10.05 -13.21 -11.08
N CYS A 134 -9.06 -13.98 -10.62
CA CYS A 134 -7.70 -13.92 -11.16
C CYS A 134 -7.55 -14.89 -12.36
N PRO A 135 -6.80 -14.53 -13.41
CA PRO A 135 -6.50 -15.44 -14.53
C PRO A 135 -5.87 -16.78 -14.11
N SER A 136 -5.13 -16.80 -12.98
CA SER A 136 -4.59 -18.04 -12.40
C SER A 136 -5.67 -19.06 -12.03
N GLY A 137 -6.92 -18.63 -11.85
CA GLY A 137 -8.07 -19.49 -11.56
C GLY A 137 -8.21 -20.66 -12.54
N ALA A 138 -7.93 -20.45 -13.83
CA ALA A 138 -7.94 -21.51 -14.84
C ALA A 138 -6.97 -22.67 -14.51
N ASN A 139 -5.84 -22.33 -13.89
CA ASN A 139 -4.80 -23.26 -13.45
C ASN A 139 -4.90 -23.60 -11.96
N GLY A 140 -6.11 -23.58 -11.40
CA GLY A 140 -6.31 -23.93 -9.99
C GLY A 140 -5.78 -22.88 -9.01
N GLY A 141 -5.61 -21.64 -9.47
CA GLY A 141 -5.15 -20.51 -8.66
C GLY A 141 -3.63 -20.43 -8.53
N ASP A 142 -2.87 -21.29 -9.22
CA ASP A 142 -1.41 -21.37 -9.12
C ASP A 142 -0.72 -20.08 -9.55
N LEU A 143 0.16 -19.59 -8.68
CA LEU A 143 0.99 -18.41 -8.89
C LEU A 143 2.48 -18.75 -9.05
N GLY A 144 2.86 -20.02 -8.84
CA GLY A 144 4.25 -20.45 -8.81
C GLY A 144 5.02 -19.87 -7.61
N TRP A 145 6.34 -19.79 -7.76
CA TRP A 145 7.25 -19.24 -6.76
C TRP A 145 7.31 -17.72 -6.83
N LEU A 146 6.93 -17.07 -5.73
CA LEU A 146 7.01 -15.61 -5.59
C LEU A 146 7.93 -15.22 -4.44
N ALA A 147 8.61 -14.08 -4.58
CA ALA A 147 9.23 -13.34 -3.49
C ALA A 147 8.31 -12.21 -3.02
N ALA A 148 8.62 -11.62 -1.86
CA ALA A 148 7.86 -10.50 -1.31
C ALA A 148 7.77 -9.29 -2.28
N SER A 149 8.81 -9.07 -3.09
CA SER A 149 8.87 -7.99 -4.10
C SER A 149 7.92 -8.20 -5.27
N ASP A 150 7.50 -9.44 -5.55
CA ASP A 150 6.63 -9.76 -6.68
C ASP A 150 5.14 -9.57 -6.34
N CYS A 151 4.85 -9.30 -5.07
CA CYS A 151 3.50 -9.21 -4.52
C CYS A 151 3.11 -7.77 -4.16
N ALA A 152 1.80 -7.52 -4.06
CA ALA A 152 1.33 -6.29 -3.42
C ALA A 152 1.80 -6.25 -1.95
N PRO A 153 2.25 -5.11 -1.40
CA PRO A 153 2.84 -5.03 -0.05
C PRO A 153 1.96 -5.65 1.05
N GLU A 154 0.65 -5.41 0.97
CA GLU A 154 -0.32 -5.92 1.92
C GLU A 154 -0.58 -7.43 1.79
N PHE A 155 -0.42 -8.00 0.60
CA PHE A 155 -0.43 -9.44 0.40
C PHE A 155 0.89 -10.07 0.89
N ALA A 156 2.03 -9.46 0.53
CA ALA A 156 3.34 -9.94 0.93
C ALA A 156 3.48 -10.04 2.45
N ARG A 157 2.98 -9.03 3.18
CA ARG A 157 3.01 -8.99 4.65
C ARG A 157 2.26 -10.16 5.32
N GLU A 158 1.19 -10.67 4.69
CA GLU A 158 0.42 -11.79 5.25
C GLU A 158 1.01 -13.15 4.88
N VAL A 159 1.87 -13.21 3.86
CA VAL A 159 2.41 -14.48 3.34
C VAL A 159 3.86 -14.71 3.74
N PHE A 160 4.74 -13.72 3.63
CA PHE A 160 6.17 -13.84 3.89
C PHE A 160 6.51 -13.50 5.35
N GLY A 161 7.61 -14.05 5.87
CA GLY A 161 7.97 -13.97 7.29
C GLY A 161 7.24 -14.96 8.19
N HIS A 162 6.54 -15.94 7.60
CA HIS A 162 5.80 -16.98 8.30
C HIS A 162 6.30 -18.37 7.92
N ALA A 163 6.29 -19.30 8.88
CA ALA A 163 6.72 -20.68 8.66
C ALA A 163 5.60 -21.62 8.19
N GLU A 164 4.35 -21.19 8.27
CA GLU A 164 3.18 -22.03 8.04
C GLU A 164 2.99 -22.37 6.54
N VAL A 165 2.81 -23.65 6.26
CA VAL A 165 2.46 -24.22 4.95
C VAL A 165 1.03 -24.75 5.01
N GLY A 166 0.30 -24.66 3.90
CA GLY A 166 -1.12 -24.97 3.78
C GLY A 166 -1.98 -23.73 3.61
N VAL A 167 -3.30 -23.91 3.75
CA VAL A 167 -4.27 -22.82 3.60
C VAL A 167 -4.17 -21.87 4.79
N LEU A 168 -3.98 -20.58 4.51
CA LEU A 168 -3.93 -19.57 5.57
C LEU A 168 -5.26 -19.51 6.35
N PRO A 169 -5.23 -19.27 7.67
CA PRO A 169 -6.42 -19.37 8.50
C PRO A 169 -7.39 -18.19 8.36
N ARG A 170 -7.02 -17.16 7.56
CA ARG A 170 -7.77 -15.93 7.37
C ARG A 170 -7.71 -15.48 5.91
N LEU A 171 -8.68 -14.66 5.52
CA LEU A 171 -8.63 -13.95 4.24
C LEU A 171 -7.50 -12.94 4.25
N VAL A 172 -6.73 -12.91 3.17
CA VAL A 172 -5.71 -11.89 2.93
C VAL A 172 -6.35 -10.73 2.16
N HIS A 173 -6.13 -9.50 2.62
CA HIS A 173 -6.68 -8.30 2.00
C HIS A 173 -5.64 -7.65 1.10
N SER A 174 -6.06 -7.22 -0.09
CA SER A 174 -5.24 -6.38 -0.97
C SER A 174 -6.08 -5.30 -1.65
N ARG A 175 -5.41 -4.35 -2.31
CA ARG A 175 -6.05 -3.40 -3.24
C ARG A 175 -6.88 -4.07 -4.33
N PHE A 176 -6.62 -5.34 -4.65
CA PHE A 176 -7.39 -6.10 -5.64
C PHE A 176 -8.65 -6.75 -5.06
N GLY A 177 -8.76 -6.88 -3.73
CA GLY A 177 -9.88 -7.55 -3.07
C GLY A 177 -9.45 -8.54 -1.98
N LEU A 178 -10.27 -9.58 -1.79
CA LEU A 178 -10.08 -10.62 -0.77
C LEU A 178 -9.44 -11.87 -1.39
N HIS A 179 -8.48 -12.46 -0.70
CA HIS A 179 -7.78 -13.65 -1.17
C HIS A 179 -7.91 -14.79 -0.17
N VAL A 180 -8.28 -15.97 -0.67
CA VAL A 180 -8.01 -17.24 0.01
C VAL A 180 -6.68 -17.73 -0.52
N VAL A 181 -5.70 -17.96 0.37
CA VAL A 181 -4.33 -18.28 -0.03
C VAL A 181 -3.94 -19.62 0.55
N GLU A 182 -3.29 -20.44 -0.28
CA GLU A 182 -2.60 -21.64 0.14
C GLU A 182 -1.13 -21.55 -0.21
N VAL A 183 -0.32 -21.82 0.80
CA VAL A 183 1.13 -21.93 0.65
C VAL A 183 1.45 -23.40 0.42
N LEU A 184 1.97 -23.72 -0.75
CA LEU A 184 2.33 -25.09 -1.13
C LEU A 184 3.71 -25.45 -0.59
N GLN A 185 4.67 -24.53 -0.75
CA GLN A 185 6.06 -24.70 -0.33
C GLN A 185 6.68 -23.36 0.04
N ARG A 186 7.76 -23.41 0.84
CA ARG A 186 8.54 -22.23 1.23
C ARG A 186 10.03 -22.54 1.16
N GLU A 187 10.79 -21.55 0.68
CA GLU A 187 12.23 -21.45 0.83
C GLU A 187 12.50 -20.31 1.80
N SER A 188 13.08 -20.64 2.96
CA SER A 188 13.49 -19.64 3.93
C SER A 188 14.61 -18.79 3.35
N GLY A 189 14.52 -17.48 3.51
CA GLY A 189 15.62 -16.59 3.18
C GLY A 189 16.60 -16.40 4.34
N GLU A 190 17.68 -15.69 4.06
CA GLU A 190 18.66 -15.24 5.04
C GLU A 190 18.27 -13.85 5.54
N ALA A 191 17.98 -13.72 6.84
CA ALA A 191 17.70 -12.43 7.45
C ALA A 191 18.95 -11.55 7.42
N LEU A 192 18.84 -10.37 6.82
CA LEU A 192 19.94 -9.43 6.77
C LEU A 192 20.13 -8.77 8.15
N PRO A 193 21.38 -8.66 8.64
CA PRO A 193 21.65 -7.98 9.90
C PRO A 193 21.26 -6.50 9.80
N PHE A 194 20.83 -5.91 10.92
CA PHE A 194 20.38 -4.52 10.98
C PHE A 194 21.38 -3.56 10.35
N GLU A 195 22.67 -3.78 10.61
CA GLU A 195 23.78 -2.96 10.15
C GLU A 195 23.87 -2.92 8.61
N ALA A 196 23.51 -4.02 7.93
CA ALA A 196 23.51 -4.10 6.47
C ALA A 196 22.34 -3.33 5.83
N VAL A 197 21.22 -3.17 6.54
CA VAL A 197 19.99 -2.52 6.03
C VAL A 197 19.68 -1.19 6.69
N ARG A 198 20.50 -0.73 7.65
CA ARG A 198 20.27 0.49 8.43
C ARG A 198 20.01 1.72 7.56
N GLY A 199 20.83 1.96 6.54
CA GLY A 199 20.67 3.13 5.66
C GLY A 199 19.36 3.11 4.86
N ALA A 200 18.89 1.92 4.46
CA ALA A 200 17.60 1.77 3.80
C ALA A 200 16.45 2.06 4.76
N ILE A 201 16.52 1.55 6.00
CA ILE A 201 15.54 1.80 7.05
C ILE A 201 15.46 3.31 7.38
N GLU A 202 16.61 3.96 7.55
CA GLU A 202 16.68 5.41 7.80
C GLU A 202 16.02 6.21 6.67
N ALA A 203 16.30 5.86 5.41
CA ALA A 203 15.66 6.49 4.26
C ALA A 203 14.14 6.29 4.26
N THR A 204 13.66 5.07 4.53
CA THR A 204 12.23 4.77 4.64
C THR A 204 11.56 5.57 5.76
N LEU A 205 12.15 5.62 6.95
CA LEU A 205 11.59 6.36 8.09
C LEU A 205 11.61 7.89 7.87
N ARG A 206 12.63 8.41 7.18
CA ARG A 206 12.69 9.82 6.78
C ARG A 206 11.58 10.14 5.78
N GLN A 207 11.37 9.29 4.78
CA GLN A 207 10.30 9.47 3.80
C GLN A 207 8.90 9.43 4.44
N GLN A 208 8.67 8.49 5.37
CA GLN A 208 7.41 8.39 6.11
C GLN A 208 7.15 9.63 6.98
N SER A 209 8.19 10.11 7.66
CA SER A 209 8.11 11.33 8.47
C SER A 209 7.83 12.55 7.61
N TYR A 210 8.52 12.69 6.47
CA TYR A 210 8.27 13.77 5.51
C TYR A 210 6.82 13.76 5.00
N ALA A 211 6.34 12.61 4.53
CA ALA A 211 4.98 12.47 4.01
C ALA A 211 3.92 12.83 5.08
N THR A 212 4.21 12.52 6.34
CA THR A 212 3.33 12.87 7.47
C THR A 212 3.35 14.36 7.74
N ALA A 213 4.54 14.97 7.81
CA ALA A 213 4.69 16.40 8.01
C ALA A 213 4.06 17.22 6.87
N LEU A 214 4.21 16.80 5.61
CA LEU A 214 3.59 17.42 4.46
C LEU A 214 2.06 17.41 4.56
N ARG A 215 1.46 16.24 4.87
CA ARG A 215 0.01 16.15 5.06
C ARG A 215 -0.49 17.09 6.16
N GLN A 216 0.23 17.16 7.28
CA GLN A 216 -0.11 18.06 8.38
C GLN A 216 0.02 19.54 7.97
N TYR A 217 1.07 19.88 7.23
CA TYR A 217 1.29 21.24 6.74
C TYR A 217 0.18 21.69 5.79
N VAL A 218 -0.19 20.86 4.80
CA VAL A 218 -1.31 21.15 3.89
C VAL A 218 -2.64 21.29 4.65
N GLN A 219 -2.89 20.44 5.66
CA GLN A 219 -4.08 20.57 6.51
C GLN A 219 -4.12 21.91 7.28
N LEU A 220 -2.97 22.37 7.79
CA LEU A 220 -2.87 23.67 8.46
C LEU A 220 -3.15 24.84 7.50
N LEU A 221 -2.64 24.76 6.27
CA LEU A 221 -2.94 25.75 5.23
C LEU A 221 -4.44 25.82 4.92
N GLY A 222 -5.09 24.67 4.72
CA GLY A 222 -6.53 24.61 4.47
C GLY A 222 -7.39 25.10 5.64
N GLY A 223 -6.94 24.85 6.88
CA GLY A 223 -7.62 25.36 8.08
C GLY A 223 -7.47 26.88 8.28
N ALA A 224 -6.33 27.45 7.88
CA ALA A 224 -6.09 28.89 7.93
C ALA A 224 -6.88 29.69 6.87
N GLU A 225 -7.36 29.02 5.81
CA GLU A 225 -8.17 29.63 4.74
C GLU A 225 -9.69 29.51 4.95
N SER A 226 -10.16 28.97 6.07
CA SER A 226 -11.55 29.11 6.51
C SER A 226 -11.69 30.26 7.51
N PRO A 227 -11.89 31.52 7.07
CA PRO A 227 -12.41 32.54 7.96
C PRO A 227 -13.84 32.14 8.33
N LEU A 228 -14.10 32.16 9.63
CA LEU A 228 -15.41 32.02 10.28
C LEU A 228 -16.54 32.56 9.41
N VAL A 229 -17.48 31.68 9.06
CA VAL A 229 -18.86 32.08 8.75
C VAL A 229 -19.41 32.74 10.01
N GLN A 230 -19.47 34.08 10.01
CA GLN A 230 -20.32 34.87 10.91
C GLN A 230 -21.44 35.49 10.08
#